data_AF-A0A7J8WEI5-F1
#
_entry.id   AF-A0A7J8WEI5-F1
#
_cell.length_a   1.000
_cell.length_b   1.000
_cell.length_c   1.000
_cell.angle_alpha   90.00
_cell.angle_beta   90.00
_cell.angle_gamma   90.00
#
_symmetry.space_group_name_H-M   'P 1'
#
loop_
_entity.id
_entity.type
_entity.pdbx_description
1 polymer ?
#
loop_
_entity_poly.entity_id
_entity_poly.type
_entity_poly.pdbx_seq_one_letter_code
_entity_poly.pdbx_strand_id
1 'polypeptide(L)' 'MEKTSLALWKRLETLYATKSLANRLVLKQCLFTFRMNKGELLRDRISQFITLLNDLKNVEVQIDDED' A
#
# COMPACT_ATOMS: atom_id res chain seq x y z
N MET A 1 36.21 -3.18 9.39
CA MET A 1 35.11 -4.02 8.91
C MET A 1 33.84 -3.55 9.59
N GLU A 2 33.11 -2.60 8.99
CA GLU A 2 31.81 -2.15 9.51
C GLU A 2 30.80 -2.14 8.36
N LYS A 3 30.60 -3.32 7.77
CA LYS A 3 29.53 -3.59 6.78
C LYS A 3 28.26 -4.11 7.47
N THR A 4 28.09 -3.82 8.75
CA THR A 4 27.45 -4.77 9.65
C THR A 4 26.10 -4.25 10.11
N SER A 5 25.03 -4.87 9.61
CA SER A 5 23.63 -4.74 10.04
C SER A 5 22.97 -3.36 9.90
N LEU A 6 23.50 -2.29 10.49
CA LEU A 6 22.82 -0.99 10.58
C LEU A 6 22.63 -0.30 9.22
N ALA A 7 23.65 -0.36 8.37
CA ALA A 7 23.55 0.15 6.99
C ALA A 7 22.61 -0.69 6.11
N LEU A 8 22.50 -1.99 6.41
CA LEU A 8 21.58 -2.90 5.73
C LEU A 8 20.13 -2.64 6.17
N TRP A 9 19.93 -2.41 7.47
CA TRP A 9 18.66 -2.07 8.09
C TRP A 9 18.09 -0.75 7.53
N LYS A 10 18.89 0.32 7.51
CA LYS A 10 18.48 1.61 6.91
C LYS A 10 18.11 1.50 5.43
N ARG A 11 18.81 0.65 4.67
CA ARG A 11 18.48 0.38 3.26
C ARG A 11 17.16 -0.35 3.11
N LEU A 12 16.90 -1.34 3.97
CA LEU A 12 15.63 -2.07 4.02
C LEU A 12 14.47 -1.13 4.37
N GLU A 13 14.64 -0.32 5.41
CA GLU A 13 13.69 0.69 5.85
C GLU A 13 13.37 1.70 4.74
N THR A 14 14.40 2.27 4.09
CA THR A 14 14.20 3.20 2.96
C THR A 14 13.49 2.52 1.77
N LEU A 15 13.88 1.29 1.42
CA LEU A 15 13.24 0.54 0.33
C LEU A 15 11.79 0.20 0.67
N TYR A 16 11.51 -0.18 1.90
CA TYR A 16 10.18 -0.56 2.35
C TYR A 16 9.27 0.66 2.50
N ALA A 17 9.79 1.79 3.02
CA ALA A 17 9.10 3.08 3.05
C ALA A 17 8.83 3.64 1.65
N THR A 18 9.79 3.54 0.72
CA THR A 18 9.57 3.94 -0.67
C THR A 18 8.52 3.04 -1.35
N LYS A 19 8.56 1.74 -1.07
CA LYS A 19 7.59 0.76 -1.58
C LYS A 19 6.20 0.96 -0.96
N SER A 20 6.09 1.29 0.33
CA SER A 20 4.82 1.59 0.99
C SER A 20 4.23 2.91 0.46
N LEU A 21 5.05 3.94 0.25
CA LEU A 21 4.64 5.20 -0.34
C LEU A 21 4.17 5.02 -1.80
N ALA A 22 4.93 4.29 -2.62
CA ALA A 22 4.56 3.95 -3.98
C ALA A 22 3.30 3.05 -4.03
N ASN A 23 3.21 2.05 -3.16
CA ASN A 23 2.02 1.20 -3.04
C ASN A 23 0.80 2.03 -2.62
N ARG A 24 0.94 2.95 -1.67
CA ARG A 24 -0.13 3.86 -1.25
C ARG A 24 -0.58 4.76 -2.39
N LEU A 25 0.34 5.29 -3.19
CA LEU A 25 0.02 6.09 -4.36
C LEU A 25 -0.75 5.28 -5.41
N VAL A 26 -0.30 4.06 -5.69
CA VAL A 26 -0.97 3.14 -6.62
C VAL A 26 -2.36 2.77 -6.11
N LEU A 27 -2.52 2.43 -4.82
CA LEU A 27 -3.81 2.10 -4.23
C LEU A 27 -4.78 3.29 -4.25
N LYS A 28 -4.31 4.50 -3.95
CA LYS A 28 -5.10 5.74 -4.10
C LYS A 28 -5.53 5.92 -5.55
N GLN A 29 -4.62 5.76 -6.51
CA GLN A 29 -4.94 5.87 -7.93
C GLN A 29 -5.97 4.81 -8.36
N CYS A 30 -5.82 3.56 -7.93
CA CYS A 30 -6.81 2.50 -8.16
C CYS A 30 -8.18 2.85 -7.56
N LEU A 31 -8.23 3.46 -6.37
CA LEU A 31 -9.47 3.90 -5.73
C LEU A 31 -10.15 5.06 -6.51
N PHE A 32 -9.38 6.07 -6.92
CA PHE A 32 -9.91 7.20 -7.71
C PHE A 32 -10.31 6.80 -9.13
N THR A 33 -9.68 5.77 -9.69
CA THR A 33 -10.01 5.22 -11.01
C THR A 33 -10.99 4.05 -10.91
N PHE A 34 -11.39 3.64 -9.71
CA PHE A 34 -12.30 2.51 -9.50
C PHE A 34 -13.66 2.85 -10.08
N ARG A 35 -14.00 2.20 -11.20
CA ARG A 35 -15.29 2.33 -11.87
C ARG A 35 -15.94 0.96 -11.99
N MET A 36 -17.24 0.93 -11.76
CA MET A 36 -18.05 -0.27 -11.95
C MET A 36 -18.41 -0.41 -13.43
N ASN A 37 -18.09 -1.56 -14.03
CA ASN A 37 -18.48 -1.84 -15.40
C ASN A 37 -19.92 -2.37 -15.43
N LYS A 38 -20.70 -1.99 -16.44
CA LYS A 38 -22.06 -2.52 -16.62
C LYS A 38 -21.98 -4.03 -16.86
N GLY A 39 -22.58 -4.82 -15.96
CA GLY A 39 -22.60 -6.28 -16.01
C GLY A 39 -21.81 -6.97 -14.90
N GLU A 40 -21.02 -6.24 -14.11
CA GLU A 40 -20.39 -6.81 -12.91
C GLU A 40 -21.41 -6.96 -11.77
N LEU A 41 -21.29 -8.08 -11.03
CA LEU A 41 -22.06 -8.30 -9.81
C LEU A 41 -21.65 -7.25 -8.77
N LEU A 42 -22.63 -6.45 -8.33
CA LEU A 42 -22.43 -5.40 -7.35
C LEU A 42 -21.75 -5.90 -6.07
N ARG A 43 -22.08 -7.13 -5.64
CA ARG A 43 -21.48 -7.78 -4.48
C ARG A 43 -19.97 -7.97 -4.63
N ASP A 44 -19.53 -8.47 -5.77
CA ASP A 44 -18.12 -8.75 -6.02
C ASP A 44 -17.33 -7.45 -6.12
N ARG A 45 -17.92 -6.40 -6.71
CA ARG A 45 -17.30 -5.07 -6.74
C ARG A 45 -17.23 -4.40 -5.38
N ILE A 46 -18.27 -4.53 -4.54
CA ILE A 46 -18.22 -4.04 -3.16
C ILE A 46 -17.14 -4.79 -2.38
N SER A 47 -17.03 -6.11 -2.56
CA SER A 47 -15.97 -6.89 -1.91
C SER A 47 -14.57 -6.42 -2.32
N GLN A 48 -14.35 -6.19 -3.62
CA GLN A 48 -13.07 -5.67 -4.11
C GLN A 48 -12.77 -4.27 -3.57
N PHE A 49 -13.79 -3.42 -3.45
CA PHE A 49 -13.64 -2.07 -2.86
C PHE A 49 -13.27 -2.15 -1.38
N ILE A 50 -13.90 -3.05 -0.62
CA ILE A 50 -13.57 -3.28 0.80
C ILE A 50 -12.14 -3.82 0.95
N THR A 51 -11.72 -4.75 0.11
CA THR A 51 -10.33 -5.24 0.10
C THR A 51 -9.35 -4.11 -0.19
N LEU A 52 -9.65 -3.26 -1.18
CA LEU A 52 -8.78 -2.14 -1.57
C LEU A 52 -8.67 -1.09 -0.44
N LEU A 53 -9.74 -0.86 0.31
CA LEU A 53 -9.71 -0.03 1.52
C LEU A 53 -8.90 -0.67 2.65
N ASN A 54 -9.00 -1.99 2.83
CA ASN A 54 -8.25 -2.70 3.86
C ASN A 54 -6.75 -2.72 3.54
N ASP A 55 -6.39 -2.93 2.26
CA ASP A 55 -5.00 -2.83 1.80
C ASP A 55 -4.45 -1.42 1.98
N LEU A 56 -5.26 -0.39 1.70
CA LEU A 56 -4.87 1.00 1.94
C LEU A 56 -4.64 1.25 3.44
N LYS A 57 -5.53 0.76 4.31
CA LYS A 57 -5.39 0.87 5.77
C LYS A 57 -4.17 0.12 6.28
N ASN A 58 -3.88 -1.07 5.76
CA ASN A 58 -2.71 -1.85 6.15
C ASN A 58 -1.40 -1.19 5.72
N VAL A 59 -1.36 -0.58 4.52
CA VAL A 59 -0.20 0.18 4.06
C VAL A 59 -0.05 1.48 4.84
N GLU A 60 -1.16 2.13 5.24
CA GLU A 60 -1.13 3.33 6.09
C GLU A 60 -0.71 3.00 7.53
N VAL A 61 -1.11 1.87 8.09
CA VAL A 61 -0.67 1.38 9.42
C VAL A 61 0.78 0.89 9.39
N GLN A 62 1.31 0.44 8.23
CA GLN A 62 2.74 0.13 8.06
C GLN A 62 3.62 1.39 7.92
N ILE A 63 3.02 2.53 7.62
CA ILE A 63 3.65 3.83 7.80
C ILE A 63 3.32 4.22 9.25
N ASP A 64 3.98 3.55 10.20
CA ASP A 64 4.04 4.11 11.55
C ASP A 64 4.73 5.47 11.41
N ASP A 65 4.04 6.52 11.84
CA ASP A 65 4.52 7.90 11.86
C ASP A 65 5.65 8.03 12.91
N GLU A 66 6.72 7.25 12.77
CA GLU A 66 7.98 7.50 13.48
C GLU A 66 8.84 8.41 12.61
N ASP A 67 8.89 9.68 13.05
CA ASP A 67 9.94 10.66 12.74
C ASP A 67 11.37 10.08 12.85
#